data_AF-A0AAE4NQ85-F1
#
_entry.id   AF-A0AAE4NQ85-F1
#
_cell.length_a   1.000
_cell.length_b   1.000
_cell.length_c   1.000
_cell.angle_alpha   90.00
_cell.angle_beta   90.00
_cell.angle_gamma   90.00
#
_symmetry.space_group_name_H-M   'P 1'
#
loop_
_entity.id
_entity.type
_entity.pdbx_description
1 polymer ?
#
loop_
_entity_poly.entity_id
_entity_poly.type
_entity_poly.pdbx_seq_one_letter_code
_entity_poly.pdbx_strand_id
1 'polypeptide(L)'
;MTVLYDEIMVRYGELSTKGKNRGYFINRLAKNIREVLADMPELKITAVRDRAHIELNGADYAEVSNRLTKVFGIQNFSPSIKVEKSMPIIKEEVVALFKEIYSEGQTFKIATRRADHNFELDSTELNIALGDVVFDNFSYAKVQMKKPDITLRVEIRQDATYLSFEDIKGAGGMPVGTAGRGHLMLSGGIDSPVAGYLALKRGVEIEAVHFASPPYTSPGALKKAKDLAAKLTVFGGSITFIEVPFTEIQEEIKSKAPQAYLMTITRRFMMRVVDRVREERGGKVIINGESLGQVASQTLGSMSAINEVTNTPVIRPVVTMDKNEIIEIAEKIDTFNLSILPFEDCCTVFAPPSPKTNPKLENCIQYEKRMDVEGMVDRAVKGIMLTTITGENWDQTEEEEFADFL
;
A
#
# COMPACT_ATOMS: atom_id res chain seq x y z
N MET A 1 -2.19 34.77 -4.81
CA MET A 1 -3.43 33.98 -5.03
C MET A 1 -3.01 32.53 -5.06
N THR A 2 -3.58 31.67 -4.23
CA THR A 2 -3.25 30.23 -4.26
C THR A 2 -3.53 29.67 -5.65
N VAL A 3 -2.55 28.98 -6.25
CA VAL A 3 -2.70 28.35 -7.56
C VAL A 3 -3.88 27.37 -7.51
N LEU A 4 -4.87 27.56 -8.38
CA LEU A 4 -6.00 26.65 -8.54
C LEU A 4 -5.69 25.69 -9.68
N TYR A 5 -5.79 24.39 -9.40
CA TYR A 5 -5.53 23.34 -10.38
C TYR A 5 -6.83 22.77 -10.92
N ASP A 6 -6.84 22.42 -12.21
CA ASP A 6 -8.02 21.87 -12.89
C ASP A 6 -7.92 20.36 -13.11
N GLU A 7 -6.70 19.85 -13.32
CA GLU A 7 -6.46 18.45 -13.65
C GLU A 7 -5.18 17.93 -12.99
N ILE A 8 -5.20 16.69 -12.51
CA ILE A 8 -4.00 15.93 -12.13
C ILE A 8 -3.71 14.86 -13.18
N MET A 9 -2.51 14.91 -13.78
CA MET A 9 -2.00 13.85 -14.63
C MET A 9 -1.16 12.87 -13.81
N VAL A 10 -1.64 11.63 -13.71
CA VAL A 10 -1.01 10.52 -12.99
C VAL A 10 -0.19 9.67 -13.95
N ARG A 11 1.09 9.45 -13.63
CA ARG A 11 1.99 8.57 -14.39
C ARG A 11 2.18 7.24 -13.66
N TYR A 12 2.08 6.19 -14.44
CA TYR A 12 2.15 4.81 -13.98
C TYR A 12 3.59 4.37 -13.66
N GLY A 13 3.77 3.53 -12.64
CA GLY A 13 5.05 2.95 -12.23
C GLY A 13 5.58 1.84 -13.14
N GLU A 14 6.00 0.72 -12.54
CA GLU A 14 6.60 -0.46 -13.20
C GLU A 14 5.70 -1.12 -14.29
N LEU A 15 4.53 -0.56 -14.55
CA LEU A 15 3.49 -1.00 -15.47
C LEU A 15 3.92 -1.01 -16.95
N SER A 16 4.84 -0.13 -17.34
CA SER A 16 5.37 -0.05 -18.71
C SER A 16 6.15 -1.30 -19.14
N THR A 17 6.62 -2.12 -18.19
CA THR A 17 7.42 -3.34 -18.45
C THR A 17 6.58 -4.60 -18.71
N LYS A 18 5.26 -4.55 -18.52
CA LYS A 18 4.39 -5.74 -18.41
C LYS A 18 3.76 -6.26 -19.72
N GLY A 19 4.20 -5.78 -20.89
CA GLY A 19 3.83 -6.34 -22.19
C GLY A 19 2.31 -6.51 -22.40
N LYS A 20 1.86 -7.76 -22.60
CA LYS A 20 0.46 -8.12 -22.95
C LYS A 20 -0.57 -7.90 -21.83
N ASN A 21 -0.17 -7.87 -20.55
CA ASN A 21 -1.10 -7.76 -19.42
C ASN A 21 -1.33 -6.33 -18.95
N ARG A 22 -0.76 -5.34 -19.64
CA ARG A 22 -0.76 -3.94 -19.22
C ARG A 22 -2.15 -3.35 -18.98
N GLY A 23 -3.14 -3.69 -19.82
CA GLY A 23 -4.51 -3.20 -19.66
C GLY A 23 -5.14 -3.59 -18.33
N TYR A 24 -4.92 -4.83 -17.88
CA TYR A 24 -5.40 -5.31 -16.57
C TYR A 24 -4.84 -4.46 -15.42
N PHE A 25 -3.53 -4.18 -15.42
CA PHE A 25 -2.93 -3.36 -14.37
C PHE A 25 -3.42 -1.91 -14.38
N ILE A 26 -3.63 -1.32 -15.57
CA ILE A 26 -4.15 0.04 -15.70
C ILE A 26 -5.57 0.12 -15.16
N ASN A 27 -6.42 -0.83 -15.52
CA ASN A 27 -7.80 -0.89 -15.04
C ASN A 27 -7.84 -1.08 -13.53
N ARG A 28 -6.97 -1.94 -12.96
CA ARG A 28 -6.88 -2.11 -11.52
C ARG A 28 -6.38 -0.85 -10.82
N LEU A 29 -5.35 -0.18 -11.34
CA LEU A 29 -4.90 1.09 -10.78
C LEU A 29 -5.98 2.17 -10.83
N ALA A 30 -6.72 2.26 -11.94
CA ALA A 30 -7.83 3.18 -12.08
C ALA A 30 -8.94 2.88 -11.05
N LYS A 31 -9.22 1.59 -10.81
CA LYS A 31 -10.14 1.18 -9.73
C LYS A 31 -9.65 1.65 -8.37
N ASN A 32 -8.40 1.33 -8.01
CA ASN A 32 -7.84 1.73 -6.72
C ASN A 32 -7.84 3.26 -6.52
N ILE A 33 -7.58 4.04 -7.58
CA ILE A 33 -7.66 5.51 -7.53
C ILE A 33 -9.10 5.97 -7.25
N ARG A 34 -10.10 5.37 -7.92
CA ARG A 34 -11.52 5.69 -7.69
C ARG A 34 -11.94 5.35 -6.26
N GLU A 35 -11.59 4.17 -5.79
CA GLU A 35 -11.96 3.71 -4.44
C GLU A 35 -11.38 4.63 -3.34
N VAL A 36 -10.15 5.12 -3.51
CA VAL A 36 -9.49 6.04 -2.56
C VAL A 36 -10.10 7.46 -2.59
N LEU A 37 -10.77 7.82 -3.67
CA LEU A 37 -11.35 9.14 -3.93
C LEU A 37 -12.88 9.09 -4.04
N ALA A 38 -13.52 8.02 -3.53
CA ALA A 38 -14.92 7.73 -3.81
C ALA A 38 -15.89 8.72 -3.13
N ASP A 39 -15.49 9.30 -1.99
CA ASP A 39 -16.17 10.37 -1.27
C ASP A 39 -16.04 11.76 -1.93
N MET A 40 -15.39 11.86 -3.09
CA MET A 40 -15.19 13.09 -3.86
C MET A 40 -15.89 12.99 -5.24
N PRO A 41 -17.24 13.00 -5.29
CA PRO A 41 -18.03 12.71 -6.49
C PRO A 41 -17.85 13.74 -7.62
N GLU A 42 -17.34 14.93 -7.31
CA GLU A 42 -17.00 15.95 -8.30
C GLU A 42 -15.83 15.52 -9.21
N LEU A 43 -14.98 14.60 -8.77
CA LEU A 43 -13.81 14.18 -9.53
C LEU A 43 -14.18 13.33 -10.75
N LYS A 44 -13.58 13.62 -11.90
CA LYS A 44 -13.71 12.78 -13.10
C LYS A 44 -12.40 12.11 -13.47
N ILE A 45 -12.35 10.79 -13.29
CA ILE A 45 -11.14 9.97 -13.45
C ILE A 45 -11.17 9.21 -14.79
N THR A 46 -10.28 9.59 -15.70
CA THR A 46 -10.10 8.95 -17.01
C THR A 46 -8.73 8.28 -17.09
N ALA A 47 -8.70 6.95 -17.19
CA ALA A 47 -7.46 6.19 -17.36
C ALA A 47 -7.27 5.81 -18.83
N VAL A 48 -6.11 6.15 -19.40
CA VAL A 48 -5.70 5.77 -20.75
C VAL A 48 -4.41 4.94 -20.69
N ARG A 49 -3.93 4.47 -21.84
CA ARG A 49 -2.81 3.52 -21.93
C ARG A 49 -1.56 3.94 -21.13
N ASP A 50 -1.20 5.21 -21.15
CA ASP A 50 0.08 5.69 -20.60
C ASP A 50 -0.05 6.53 -19.32
N ARG A 51 -1.26 6.97 -18.98
CA ARG A 51 -1.51 7.91 -17.88
C ARG A 51 -3.00 7.91 -17.49
N ALA A 52 -3.28 8.32 -16.26
CA ALA A 52 -4.62 8.71 -15.86
C ALA A 52 -4.72 10.23 -15.70
N HIS A 53 -5.90 10.76 -15.95
CA HIS A 53 -6.25 12.16 -15.79
C HIS A 53 -7.39 12.24 -14.77
N ILE A 54 -7.25 13.13 -13.79
CA ILE A 54 -8.25 13.38 -12.75
C ILE A 54 -8.65 14.85 -12.88
N GLU A 55 -9.83 15.13 -13.43
CA GLU A 55 -10.39 16.48 -13.45
C GLU A 55 -10.92 16.79 -12.05
N LEU A 56 -10.46 17.91 -11.46
CA LEU A 56 -10.75 18.27 -10.06
C LEU A 56 -12.14 18.89 -9.88
N ASN A 57 -12.66 19.60 -10.88
CA ASN A 57 -14.01 20.21 -10.86
C ASN A 57 -14.33 21.00 -9.57
N GLY A 58 -13.31 21.68 -9.00
CA GLY A 58 -13.44 22.46 -7.77
C GLY A 58 -13.08 21.72 -6.48
N ALA A 59 -12.75 20.43 -6.54
CA ALA A 59 -12.22 19.67 -5.41
C ALA A 59 -10.90 20.26 -4.87
N ASP A 60 -10.65 20.06 -3.57
CA ASP A 60 -9.39 20.47 -2.95
C ASP A 60 -8.23 19.60 -3.44
N TYR A 61 -7.36 20.19 -4.25
CA TYR A 61 -6.13 19.55 -4.72
C TYR A 61 -5.27 18.99 -3.58
N ALA A 62 -5.15 19.69 -2.45
CA ALA A 62 -4.26 19.27 -1.36
C ALA A 62 -4.71 17.91 -0.78
N GLU A 63 -6.03 17.74 -0.63
CA GLU A 63 -6.61 16.49 -0.15
C GLU A 63 -6.46 15.36 -1.18
N VAL A 64 -6.76 15.62 -2.46
CA VAL A 64 -6.57 14.63 -3.54
C VAL A 64 -5.10 14.21 -3.63
N SER A 65 -4.19 15.17 -3.60
CA SER A 65 -2.74 14.94 -3.66
C SER A 65 -2.26 14.06 -2.50
N ASN A 66 -2.64 14.38 -1.26
CA ASN A 66 -2.29 13.62 -0.07
C ASN A 66 -2.74 12.15 -0.19
N ARG A 67 -3.94 11.90 -0.72
CA ARG A 67 -4.45 10.53 -0.93
C ARG A 67 -3.73 9.80 -2.06
N LEU A 68 -3.47 10.45 -3.19
CA LEU A 68 -2.75 9.86 -4.32
C LEU A 68 -1.31 9.44 -3.96
N THR A 69 -0.64 10.12 -3.02
CA THR A 69 0.71 9.71 -2.58
C THR A 69 0.74 8.33 -1.92
N LYS A 70 -0.42 7.78 -1.52
CA LYS A 70 -0.56 6.49 -0.83
C LYS A 70 -1.00 5.35 -1.76
N VAL A 71 -1.41 5.65 -3.00
CA VAL A 71 -1.88 4.65 -3.97
C VAL A 71 -0.71 3.97 -4.65
N PHE A 72 -0.53 2.67 -4.37
CA PHE A 72 0.48 1.86 -5.06
C PHE A 72 0.19 1.70 -6.56
N GLY A 73 1.24 1.76 -7.36
CA GLY A 73 1.19 1.78 -8.82
C GLY A 73 1.38 3.18 -9.43
N ILE A 74 1.21 4.25 -8.64
CA ILE A 74 1.48 5.63 -9.07
C ILE A 74 2.98 5.93 -8.91
N GLN A 75 3.67 6.25 -9.99
CA GLN A 75 5.08 6.65 -9.94
C GLN A 75 5.22 8.09 -9.46
N ASN A 76 4.50 8.98 -10.14
CA ASN A 76 4.40 10.38 -9.84
C ASN A 76 3.11 10.92 -10.46
N PHE A 77 2.74 12.13 -10.06
CA PHE A 77 1.64 12.85 -10.66
C PHE A 77 1.94 14.33 -10.67
N SER A 78 1.32 15.03 -11.61
CA SER A 78 1.53 16.46 -11.84
C SER A 78 0.17 17.14 -11.90
N PRO A 79 -0.14 18.08 -10.99
CA PRO A 79 -1.28 18.96 -11.17
C PRO A 79 -1.01 19.90 -12.33
N SER A 80 -2.09 20.38 -12.94
CA SER A 80 -2.07 21.24 -14.10
C SER A 80 -3.25 22.21 -14.10
N ILE A 81 -2.98 23.38 -14.64
CA ILE A 81 -3.96 24.45 -14.89
C ILE A 81 -4.40 24.30 -16.33
N LYS A 82 -5.71 24.28 -16.56
CA LYS A 82 -6.33 24.19 -17.88
C LYS A 82 -6.59 25.60 -18.40
N VAL A 83 -5.99 25.92 -19.52
CA VAL A 83 -6.02 27.25 -20.14
C VAL A 83 -6.59 27.13 -21.54
N GLU A 84 -7.35 28.13 -21.97
CA GLU A 84 -7.81 28.21 -23.35
C GLU A 84 -6.62 28.14 -24.33
N LYS A 85 -6.82 27.45 -25.45
CA LYS A 85 -5.79 27.22 -26.47
C LYS A 85 -5.57 28.47 -27.34
N SER A 86 -5.08 29.54 -26.72
CA SER A 86 -4.90 30.88 -27.30
C SER A 86 -3.62 31.52 -26.78
N MET A 87 -2.70 31.95 -27.65
CA MET A 87 -1.42 32.49 -27.22
C MET A 87 -1.53 33.70 -26.27
N PRO A 88 -2.40 34.70 -26.49
CA PRO A 88 -2.61 35.78 -25.53
C PRO A 88 -2.96 35.27 -24.11
N ILE A 89 -3.91 34.35 -24.02
CA ILE A 89 -4.38 33.80 -22.74
C ILE A 89 -3.27 32.97 -22.07
N ILE A 90 -2.55 32.16 -22.84
CA ILE A 90 -1.41 31.37 -22.33
C ILE A 90 -0.33 32.31 -21.76
N LYS A 91 -0.03 33.42 -22.43
CA LYS A 91 0.97 34.40 -21.95
C LYS A 91 0.53 35.04 -20.63
N GLU A 92 -0.73 35.47 -20.55
CA GLU A 92 -1.30 36.04 -19.31
C GLU A 92 -1.21 35.06 -18.15
N GLU A 93 -1.59 33.80 -18.39
CA GLU A 93 -1.56 32.75 -17.36
C GLU A 93 -0.13 32.40 -16.93
N VAL A 94 0.84 32.36 -17.85
CA VAL A 94 2.26 32.16 -17.52
C VAL A 94 2.76 33.26 -16.59
N VAL A 95 2.41 34.52 -16.84
CA VAL A 95 2.78 35.65 -15.97
C VAL A 95 2.12 35.51 -14.60
N ALA A 96 0.82 35.19 -14.55
CA ALA A 96 0.10 34.98 -13.30
C ALA A 96 0.74 33.85 -12.46
N LEU A 97 1.05 32.72 -13.10
CA LEU A 97 1.67 31.58 -12.45
C LEU A 97 3.07 31.91 -11.92
N PHE A 98 3.93 32.52 -12.73
CA PHE A 98 5.30 32.87 -12.31
C PHE A 98 5.32 33.88 -11.16
N LYS A 99 4.31 34.77 -11.02
CA LYS A 99 4.21 35.67 -9.85
C LYS A 99 4.08 34.91 -8.53
N GLU A 100 3.45 33.74 -8.56
CA GLU A 100 3.23 32.93 -7.36
C GLU A 100 4.37 31.95 -7.09
N ILE A 101 4.98 31.38 -8.14
CA ILE A 101 5.91 30.25 -8.00
C ILE A 101 7.39 30.61 -8.16
N TYR A 102 7.71 31.71 -8.85
CA TYR A 102 9.09 32.08 -9.20
C TYR A 102 9.61 33.20 -8.31
N SER A 103 10.76 32.98 -7.68
CA SER A 103 11.42 33.93 -6.77
C SER A 103 12.79 34.34 -7.29
N GLU A 104 13.25 35.52 -6.90
CA GLU A 104 14.58 36.02 -7.24
C GLU A 104 15.68 35.04 -6.80
N GLY A 105 16.64 34.79 -7.70
CA GLY A 105 17.74 33.84 -7.49
C GLY A 105 17.45 32.42 -8.00
N GLN A 106 16.19 32.06 -8.27
CA GLN A 106 15.85 30.78 -8.90
C GLN A 106 16.13 30.80 -10.40
N THR A 107 16.12 29.61 -10.99
CA THR A 107 16.25 29.40 -12.43
C THR A 107 15.04 28.67 -12.99
N PHE A 108 14.69 28.97 -14.25
CA PHE A 108 13.53 28.34 -14.89
C PHE A 108 13.84 27.78 -16.27
N LYS A 109 12.93 26.94 -16.76
CA LYS A 109 12.86 26.47 -18.14
C LYS A 109 11.41 26.31 -18.57
N ILE A 110 11.10 26.72 -19.80
CA ILE A 110 9.85 26.35 -20.47
C ILE A 110 10.07 25.05 -21.26
N ALA A 111 9.18 24.07 -21.08
CA ALA A 111 9.25 22.77 -21.72
C ALA A 111 7.91 22.43 -22.39
N THR A 112 7.79 22.79 -23.65
CA THR A 112 6.56 22.57 -24.42
C THR A 112 6.50 21.18 -25.06
N ARG A 113 5.34 20.53 -24.99
CA ARG A 113 4.98 19.33 -25.75
C ARG A 113 3.66 19.57 -26.49
N ARG A 114 3.61 19.22 -27.77
CA ARG A 114 2.41 19.37 -28.61
C ARG A 114 1.83 17.99 -28.93
N ALA A 115 0.59 17.76 -28.55
CA ALA A 115 -0.25 16.68 -29.09
C ALA A 115 -1.11 17.20 -30.26
N ASP A 116 -1.43 18.49 -30.26
CA ASP A 116 -2.02 19.18 -31.42
C ASP A 116 -0.92 19.80 -32.29
N HIS A 117 -0.69 19.20 -33.45
CA HIS A 117 0.32 19.68 -34.40
C HIS A 117 -0.17 20.84 -35.29
N ASN A 118 -1.46 21.20 -35.22
CA ASN A 118 -2.04 22.29 -35.99
C ASN A 118 -1.98 23.65 -35.25
N PHE A 119 -1.48 23.67 -34.02
CA PHE A 119 -1.30 24.91 -33.26
C PHE A 119 -0.31 25.85 -33.97
N GLU A 120 -0.56 27.15 -33.87
CA GLU A 120 0.11 28.20 -34.68
C GLU A 120 1.64 28.25 -34.53
N LEU A 121 2.16 27.92 -33.34
CA LEU A 121 3.60 27.93 -33.05
C LEU A 121 4.10 26.53 -32.71
N ASP A 122 5.27 26.16 -33.23
CA ASP A 122 5.92 24.91 -32.87
C ASP A 122 6.45 24.90 -31.42
N SER A 123 6.94 23.75 -30.95
CA SER A 123 7.41 23.62 -29.57
C SER A 123 8.60 24.52 -29.24
N THR A 124 9.47 24.80 -30.20
CA THR A 124 10.64 25.66 -30.01
C THR A 124 10.20 27.13 -29.96
N GLU A 125 9.37 27.53 -30.90
CA GLU A 125 8.78 28.87 -30.97
C GLU A 125 7.98 29.19 -29.71
N LEU A 126 7.19 28.22 -29.21
CA LEU A 126 6.47 28.34 -27.94
C LEU A 126 7.41 28.53 -26.74
N ASN A 127 8.49 27.74 -26.66
CA ASN A 127 9.45 27.88 -25.56
C ASN A 127 10.13 29.26 -25.57
N ILE A 128 10.45 29.80 -26.76
CA ILE A 128 11.05 31.13 -26.90
C ILE A 128 10.02 32.19 -26.51
N ALA A 129 8.84 32.18 -27.13
CA ALA A 129 7.82 33.20 -26.93
C ALA A 129 7.35 33.29 -25.47
N LEU A 130 7.21 32.16 -24.78
CA LEU A 130 6.84 32.14 -23.36
C LEU A 130 8.04 32.47 -22.45
N GLY A 131 9.27 32.15 -22.88
CA GLY A 131 10.48 32.59 -22.19
C GLY A 131 10.63 34.12 -22.21
N ASP A 132 10.42 34.73 -23.37
CA ASP A 132 10.45 36.20 -23.54
C ASP A 132 9.40 36.88 -22.65
N VAL A 133 8.19 36.32 -22.57
CA VAL A 133 7.13 36.82 -21.66
C VAL A 133 7.58 36.81 -20.20
N VAL A 134 8.32 35.77 -19.76
CA VAL A 134 8.89 35.74 -18.41
C VAL A 134 9.96 36.83 -18.26
N PHE A 135 10.86 37.01 -19.22
CA PHE A 135 11.88 38.06 -19.15
C PHE A 135 11.29 39.48 -19.14
N ASP A 136 10.24 39.72 -19.92
CA ASP A 136 9.57 41.03 -20.02
C ASP A 136 8.88 41.43 -18.71
N ASN A 137 8.43 40.45 -17.91
CA ASN A 137 7.69 40.69 -16.66
C ASN A 137 8.54 40.52 -15.40
N PHE A 138 9.65 39.76 -15.47
CA PHE A 138 10.50 39.43 -14.35
C PHE A 138 11.96 39.71 -14.73
N SER A 139 12.41 40.95 -14.50
CA SER A 139 13.75 41.41 -14.89
C SER A 139 14.91 40.65 -14.23
N TYR A 140 14.65 39.98 -13.10
CA TYR A 140 15.59 39.12 -12.38
C TYR A 140 15.58 37.66 -12.85
N ALA A 141 14.77 37.32 -13.86
CA ALA A 141 14.61 35.94 -14.31
C ALA A 141 15.90 35.36 -14.91
N LYS A 142 16.16 34.09 -14.63
CA LYS A 142 17.33 33.35 -15.13
C LYS A 142 16.90 32.04 -15.76
N VAL A 143 17.24 31.84 -17.03
CA VAL A 143 16.96 30.59 -17.74
C VAL A 143 18.06 29.56 -17.50
N GLN A 144 17.70 28.29 -17.26
CA GLN A 144 18.65 27.19 -17.13
C GLN A 144 18.10 25.90 -17.77
N MET A 145 18.79 25.39 -18.80
CA MET A 145 18.27 24.25 -19.58
C MET A 145 18.45 22.88 -18.90
N LYS A 146 19.42 22.76 -17.99
CA LYS A 146 19.76 21.53 -17.28
C LYS A 146 19.56 21.73 -15.78
N LYS A 147 18.73 20.90 -15.15
CA LYS A 147 18.39 21.00 -13.71
C LYS A 147 17.98 22.43 -13.29
N PRO A 148 16.96 23.04 -13.94
CA PRO A 148 16.40 24.30 -13.43
C PRO A 148 15.69 24.05 -12.10
N ASP A 149 15.51 25.11 -11.31
CA ASP A 149 14.70 25.06 -10.09
C ASP A 149 13.22 24.86 -10.45
N ILE A 150 12.75 25.51 -11.52
CA ILE A 150 11.37 25.42 -12.02
C ILE A 150 11.36 24.99 -13.49
N THR A 151 10.63 23.92 -13.80
CA THR A 151 10.31 23.57 -15.20
C THR A 151 8.83 23.78 -15.43
N LEU A 152 8.45 24.85 -16.13
CA LEU A 152 7.08 25.00 -16.60
C LEU A 152 6.88 24.11 -17.83
N ARG A 153 6.12 23.04 -17.66
CA ARG A 153 5.67 22.17 -18.75
C ARG A 153 4.40 22.76 -19.35
N VAL A 154 4.41 22.89 -20.67
CA VAL A 154 3.29 23.42 -21.46
C VAL A 154 2.83 22.30 -22.40
N GLU A 155 1.67 21.71 -22.16
CA GLU A 155 1.09 20.69 -23.04
C GLU A 155 -0.02 21.29 -23.89
N ILE A 156 0.21 21.42 -25.20
CA ILE A 156 -0.84 21.83 -26.14
C ILE A 156 -1.60 20.58 -26.59
N ARG A 157 -2.84 20.43 -26.11
CA ARG A 157 -3.74 19.32 -26.45
C ARG A 157 -4.80 19.80 -27.45
N GLN A 158 -5.64 18.87 -27.91
CA GLN A 158 -6.70 19.19 -28.88
C GLN A 158 -7.74 20.13 -28.29
N ASP A 159 -8.10 19.94 -27.01
CA ASP A 159 -9.14 20.68 -26.32
C ASP A 159 -8.63 21.97 -25.64
N ALA A 160 -7.43 21.96 -25.07
CA ALA A 160 -6.89 23.06 -24.27
C ALA A 160 -5.36 23.03 -24.16
N THR A 161 -4.80 24.06 -23.52
CA THR A 161 -3.41 24.10 -23.07
C THR A 161 -3.33 23.77 -21.58
N TYR A 162 -2.39 22.92 -21.19
CA TYR A 162 -2.19 22.54 -19.80
C TYR A 162 -0.82 23.01 -19.30
N LEU A 163 -0.82 23.77 -18.21
CA LEU A 163 0.39 24.31 -17.57
C LEU A 163 0.68 23.53 -16.29
N SER A 164 1.90 23.00 -16.13
CA SER A 164 2.29 22.23 -14.95
C SER A 164 3.75 22.47 -14.58
N PHE A 165 4.04 22.66 -13.30
CA PHE A 165 5.41 22.84 -12.80
C PHE A 165 5.78 21.81 -11.73
N GLU A 166 4.83 21.34 -10.93
CA GLU A 166 5.04 20.33 -9.88
C GLU A 166 5.07 18.89 -10.42
N ASP A 167 5.97 18.07 -9.85
CA ASP A 167 6.01 16.62 -10.06
C ASP A 167 6.13 15.92 -8.71
N ILE A 168 5.00 15.41 -8.22
CA ILE A 168 4.88 14.83 -6.89
C ILE A 168 5.12 13.34 -7.00
N LYS A 169 6.01 12.80 -6.16
CA LYS A 169 6.28 11.36 -6.11
C LYS A 169 5.07 10.63 -5.53
N GLY A 170 4.63 9.58 -6.21
CA GLY A 170 3.63 8.65 -5.70
C GLY A 170 4.25 7.53 -4.85
N ALA A 171 3.42 6.57 -4.44
CA ALA A 171 3.86 5.44 -3.62
C ALA A 171 4.78 4.44 -4.38
N GLY A 172 4.80 4.50 -5.71
CA GLY A 172 5.47 3.52 -6.57
C GLY A 172 4.86 2.13 -6.42
N GLY A 173 5.65 1.09 -6.68
CA GLY A 173 5.18 -0.29 -6.55
C GLY A 173 4.16 -0.72 -7.61
N MET A 174 3.30 -1.68 -7.24
CA MET A 174 2.32 -2.30 -8.12
C MET A 174 0.90 -2.05 -7.60
N PRO A 175 -0.11 -1.89 -8.47
CA PRO A 175 -1.49 -1.73 -8.03
C PRO A 175 -1.95 -2.93 -7.20
N VAL A 176 -2.51 -2.69 -6.01
CA VAL A 176 -3.06 -3.71 -5.12
C VAL A 176 -4.12 -4.54 -5.84
N GLY A 177 -4.07 -5.86 -5.67
CA GLY A 177 -4.92 -6.86 -6.35
C GLY A 177 -4.31 -7.46 -7.60
N THR A 178 -3.27 -6.86 -8.17
CA THR A 178 -2.67 -7.35 -9.43
C THR A 178 -1.76 -8.58 -9.25
N ALA A 179 -1.33 -8.88 -8.03
CA ALA A 179 -0.56 -10.08 -7.69
C ALA A 179 -1.41 -11.21 -7.10
N GLY A 180 -2.73 -11.01 -6.96
CA GLY A 180 -3.64 -11.92 -6.27
C GLY A 180 -3.71 -11.66 -4.77
N ARG A 181 -4.34 -12.60 -4.05
CA ARG A 181 -4.65 -12.49 -2.62
C ARG A 181 -3.66 -13.26 -1.75
N GLY A 182 -3.27 -12.69 -0.62
CA GLY A 182 -2.43 -13.30 0.42
C GLY A 182 -3.07 -13.18 1.80
N HIS A 183 -2.71 -14.08 2.70
CA HIS A 183 -3.21 -14.09 4.08
C HIS A 183 -2.11 -13.61 5.03
N LEU A 184 -2.28 -12.42 5.57
CA LEU A 184 -1.34 -11.79 6.49
C LEU A 184 -1.60 -12.29 7.91
N MET A 185 -0.63 -12.98 8.51
CA MET A 185 -0.65 -13.28 9.94
C MET A 185 -0.40 -11.98 10.73
N LEU A 186 -1.46 -11.30 11.13
CA LEU A 186 -1.41 -10.00 11.79
C LEU A 186 -1.37 -10.18 13.31
N SER A 187 -0.25 -9.73 13.88
CA SER A 187 0.00 -9.68 15.31
C SER A 187 -0.15 -8.25 15.83
N GLY A 188 -0.23 -8.09 17.14
CA GLY A 188 -0.25 -6.78 17.80
C GLY A 188 1.13 -6.11 17.91
N GLY A 189 2.13 -6.59 17.17
CA GLY A 189 3.51 -6.09 17.21
C GLY A 189 3.89 -5.27 15.98
N ILE A 190 5.11 -4.75 15.97
CA ILE A 190 5.59 -3.78 14.96
C ILE A 190 5.74 -4.42 13.56
N ASP A 191 6.16 -5.68 13.50
CA ASP A 191 6.74 -6.26 12.29
C ASP A 191 5.66 -6.73 11.27
N SER A 192 4.53 -7.23 11.75
CA SER A 192 3.48 -7.79 10.88
C SER A 192 2.66 -6.73 10.10
N PRO A 193 2.33 -5.54 10.65
CA PRO A 193 1.76 -4.46 9.85
C PRO A 193 2.72 -3.99 8.74
N VAL A 194 4.03 -3.90 9.04
CA VAL A 194 5.05 -3.55 8.05
C VAL A 194 5.12 -4.59 6.94
N ALA A 195 5.07 -5.87 7.27
CA ALA A 195 4.99 -6.95 6.27
C ALA A 195 3.72 -6.82 5.40
N GLY A 196 2.58 -6.49 5.99
CA GLY A 196 1.34 -6.20 5.26
C GLY A 196 1.49 -5.05 4.26
N TYR A 197 2.03 -3.91 4.71
CA TYR A 197 2.33 -2.76 3.86
C TYR A 197 3.25 -3.10 2.68
N LEU A 198 4.31 -3.87 2.93
CA LEU A 198 5.25 -4.28 1.88
C LEU A 198 4.64 -5.28 0.88
N ALA A 199 3.71 -6.12 1.33
CA ALA A 199 2.94 -7.00 0.45
C ALA A 199 1.97 -6.20 -0.45
N LEU A 200 1.22 -5.25 0.13
CA LEU A 200 0.37 -4.31 -0.60
C LEU A 200 1.17 -3.55 -1.66
N LYS A 201 2.38 -3.07 -1.32
CA LYS A 201 3.29 -2.38 -2.25
C LYS A 201 3.64 -3.21 -3.50
N ARG A 202 3.62 -4.53 -3.40
CA ARG A 202 3.88 -5.46 -4.52
C ARG A 202 2.61 -5.95 -5.21
N GLY A 203 1.48 -5.32 -4.92
CA GLY A 203 0.22 -5.57 -5.59
C GLY A 203 -0.57 -6.75 -5.01
N VAL A 204 -0.16 -7.27 -3.85
CA VAL A 204 -0.87 -8.37 -3.18
C VAL A 204 -2.04 -7.76 -2.40
N GLU A 205 -3.25 -8.22 -2.65
CA GLU A 205 -4.41 -7.94 -1.79
C GLU A 205 -4.31 -8.80 -0.53
N ILE A 206 -4.60 -8.24 0.65
CA ILE A 206 -4.39 -8.94 1.92
C ILE A 206 -5.71 -9.17 2.66
N GLU A 207 -5.84 -10.36 3.24
CA GLU A 207 -6.78 -10.61 4.33
C GLU A 207 -5.96 -10.82 5.61
N ALA A 208 -6.32 -10.14 6.69
CA ALA A 208 -5.58 -10.15 7.94
C ALA A 208 -6.10 -11.26 8.85
N VAL A 209 -5.28 -12.27 9.15
CA VAL A 209 -5.59 -13.37 10.06
C VAL A 209 -4.96 -13.09 11.42
N HIS A 210 -5.81 -12.94 12.43
CA HIS A 210 -5.42 -12.70 13.82
C HIS A 210 -5.88 -13.86 14.70
N PHE A 211 -5.00 -14.33 15.58
CA PHE A 211 -5.29 -15.43 16.49
C PHE A 211 -5.65 -14.88 17.88
N ALA A 212 -6.85 -15.20 18.34
CA ALA A 212 -7.35 -14.76 19.64
C ALA A 212 -7.53 -15.97 20.57
N SER A 213 -7.14 -15.80 21.84
CA SER A 213 -7.27 -16.85 22.86
C SER A 213 -7.94 -16.31 24.13
N PRO A 214 -9.19 -15.81 24.09
CA PRO A 214 -9.90 -15.40 25.29
C PRO A 214 -10.08 -16.60 26.25
N PRO A 215 -10.01 -16.41 27.59
CA PRO A 215 -9.83 -15.14 28.31
C PRO A 215 -8.36 -14.68 28.45
N TYR A 216 -7.40 -15.41 27.90
CA TYR A 216 -5.96 -15.13 28.02
C TYR A 216 -5.52 -13.90 27.23
N THR A 217 -6.14 -13.63 26.08
CA THR A 217 -5.96 -12.38 25.33
C THR A 217 -7.06 -11.39 25.66
N SER A 218 -6.69 -10.15 25.96
CA SER A 218 -7.65 -9.10 26.30
C SER A 218 -8.43 -8.59 25.08
N PRO A 219 -9.64 -8.03 25.26
CA PRO A 219 -10.34 -7.29 24.19
C PRO A 219 -9.50 -6.13 23.63
N GLY A 220 -8.61 -5.54 24.43
CA GLY A 220 -7.68 -4.50 23.99
C GLY A 220 -6.64 -5.00 22.97
N ALA A 221 -6.21 -6.26 23.07
CA ALA A 221 -5.30 -6.86 22.09
C ALA A 221 -5.99 -7.05 20.72
N LEU A 222 -7.24 -7.53 20.73
CA LEU A 222 -8.06 -7.65 19.52
C LEU A 222 -8.32 -6.27 18.88
N LYS A 223 -8.70 -5.27 19.70
CA LYS A 223 -8.89 -3.90 19.21
C LYS A 223 -7.60 -3.36 18.59
N LYS A 224 -6.45 -3.52 19.25
CA LYS A 224 -5.14 -3.13 18.70
C LYS A 224 -4.88 -3.77 17.33
N ALA A 225 -5.15 -5.07 17.16
CA ALA A 225 -4.97 -5.74 15.88
C ALA A 225 -5.90 -5.18 14.79
N LYS A 226 -7.17 -4.88 15.12
CA LYS A 226 -8.11 -4.23 14.19
C LYS A 226 -7.68 -2.80 13.85
N ASP A 227 -7.21 -2.02 14.82
CA ASP A 227 -6.70 -0.66 14.59
C ASP A 227 -5.46 -0.66 13.69
N LEU A 228 -4.57 -1.65 13.85
CA LEU A 228 -3.42 -1.86 12.94
C LEU A 228 -3.85 -2.23 11.52
N ALA A 229 -4.85 -3.12 11.38
CA ALA A 229 -5.43 -3.42 10.07
C ALA A 229 -6.06 -2.18 9.44
N ALA A 230 -6.76 -1.35 10.23
CA ALA A 230 -7.34 -0.09 9.76
C ALA A 230 -6.29 0.86 9.18
N LYS A 231 -5.09 0.98 9.81
CA LYS A 231 -3.98 1.77 9.25
C LYS A 231 -3.51 1.29 7.87
N LEU A 232 -3.62 -0.01 7.58
CA LEU A 232 -3.24 -0.57 6.29
C LEU A 232 -4.29 -0.32 5.18
N THR A 233 -5.55 -0.07 5.54
CA THR A 233 -6.63 0.16 4.56
C THR A 233 -6.35 1.35 3.63
N VAL A 234 -5.62 2.34 4.14
CA VAL A 234 -5.23 3.54 3.38
C VAL A 234 -4.40 3.20 2.13
N PHE A 235 -3.74 2.04 2.09
CA PHE A 235 -2.86 1.62 0.99
C PHE A 235 -3.46 0.57 0.06
N GLY A 236 -4.55 -0.09 0.47
CA GLY A 236 -5.06 -1.27 -0.24
C GLY A 236 -6.56 -1.46 -0.21
N GLY A 237 -7.30 -0.60 0.48
CA GLY A 237 -8.73 -0.66 0.57
C GLY A 237 -9.29 -1.37 1.77
N SER A 238 -10.49 -1.93 1.61
CA SER A 238 -11.06 -2.76 2.64
C SER A 238 -10.13 -3.95 2.91
N ILE A 239 -9.99 -4.31 4.18
CA ILE A 239 -9.26 -5.49 4.60
C ILE A 239 -10.25 -6.39 5.33
N THR A 240 -10.44 -7.61 4.82
CA THR A 240 -11.11 -8.65 5.59
C THR A 240 -10.23 -9.05 6.77
N PHE A 241 -10.73 -8.82 7.98
CA PHE A 241 -10.11 -9.24 9.22
C PHE A 241 -10.74 -10.56 9.67
N ILE A 242 -9.90 -11.57 9.86
CA ILE A 242 -10.26 -12.94 10.22
C ILE A 242 -9.75 -13.20 11.62
N GLU A 243 -10.66 -13.24 12.58
CA GLU A 243 -10.36 -13.63 13.95
C GLU A 243 -10.49 -15.14 14.09
N VAL A 244 -9.40 -15.79 14.47
CA VAL A 244 -9.31 -17.25 14.65
C VAL A 244 -9.36 -17.57 16.14
N PRO A 245 -10.35 -18.36 16.60
CA PRO A 245 -10.38 -18.84 17.98
C PRO A 245 -9.26 -19.87 18.18
N PHE A 246 -8.37 -19.60 19.14
CA PHE A 246 -7.15 -20.38 19.33
C PHE A 246 -6.92 -20.89 20.75
N THR A 247 -7.86 -20.61 21.68
CA THR A 247 -7.78 -21.03 23.09
C THR A 247 -7.63 -22.55 23.26
N GLU A 248 -8.49 -23.34 22.61
CA GLU A 248 -8.47 -24.82 22.72
C GLU A 248 -7.11 -25.39 22.32
N ILE A 249 -6.58 -24.93 21.17
CA ILE A 249 -5.28 -25.35 20.65
C ILE A 249 -4.17 -24.99 21.64
N GLN A 250 -4.18 -23.79 22.21
CA GLN A 250 -3.15 -23.37 23.17
C GLN A 250 -3.18 -24.19 24.47
N GLU A 251 -4.36 -24.45 25.01
CA GLU A 251 -4.52 -25.27 26.22
C GLU A 251 -4.04 -26.71 26.01
N GLU A 252 -4.39 -27.30 24.85
CA GLU A 252 -3.95 -28.64 24.47
C GLU A 252 -2.42 -28.70 24.30
N ILE A 253 -1.82 -27.71 23.63
CA ILE A 253 -0.36 -27.61 23.47
C ILE A 253 0.32 -27.50 24.84
N LYS A 254 -0.18 -26.63 25.72
CA LYS A 254 0.34 -26.46 27.08
C LYS A 254 0.27 -27.76 27.90
N SER A 255 -0.81 -28.53 27.73
CA SER A 255 -1.03 -29.79 28.44
C SER A 255 -0.11 -30.92 27.96
N LYS A 256 0.13 -31.02 26.64
CA LYS A 256 0.73 -32.23 26.05
C LYS A 256 2.14 -32.07 25.48
N ALA A 257 2.60 -30.84 25.21
CA ALA A 257 3.94 -30.58 24.69
C ALA A 257 4.92 -30.13 25.80
N PRO A 258 6.21 -30.49 25.69
CA PRO A 258 7.23 -29.98 26.62
C PRO A 258 7.36 -28.46 26.54
N GLN A 259 7.61 -27.82 27.68
CA GLN A 259 7.69 -26.36 27.82
C GLN A 259 8.60 -25.70 26.76
N ALA A 260 9.77 -26.28 26.49
CA ALA A 260 10.73 -25.75 25.52
C ALA A 260 10.23 -25.74 24.05
N TYR A 261 9.22 -26.54 23.72
CA TYR A 261 8.64 -26.66 22.38
C TYR A 261 7.30 -25.94 22.21
N LEU A 262 6.69 -25.43 23.28
CA LEU A 262 5.36 -24.79 23.22
C LEU A 262 5.28 -23.78 22.07
N MET A 263 6.21 -22.83 22.01
CA MET A 263 6.25 -21.80 20.97
C MET A 263 6.34 -22.37 19.54
N THR A 264 7.17 -23.40 19.32
CA THR A 264 7.33 -24.00 17.99
C THR A 264 6.07 -24.75 17.56
N ILE A 265 5.45 -25.52 18.46
CA ILE A 265 4.22 -26.26 18.18
C ILE A 265 3.05 -25.28 17.95
N THR A 266 2.93 -24.24 18.77
CA THR A 266 1.93 -23.17 18.60
C THR A 266 2.02 -22.54 17.22
N ARG A 267 3.23 -22.14 16.78
CA ARG A 267 3.41 -21.56 15.44
C ARG A 267 3.13 -22.55 14.30
N ARG A 268 3.45 -23.85 14.49
CA ARG A 268 3.08 -24.91 13.54
C ARG A 268 1.56 -25.03 13.40
N PHE A 269 0.79 -24.95 14.48
CA PHE A 269 -0.67 -24.90 14.41
C PHE A 269 -1.19 -23.62 13.73
N MET A 270 -0.65 -22.45 14.08
CA MET A 270 -1.04 -21.19 13.42
C MET A 270 -0.82 -21.25 11.91
N MET A 271 0.32 -21.79 11.46
CA MET A 271 0.60 -21.98 10.03
C MET A 271 -0.43 -22.91 9.38
N ARG A 272 -0.77 -24.05 9.99
CA ARG A 272 -1.79 -24.97 9.45
C ARG A 272 -3.17 -24.33 9.34
N VAL A 273 -3.58 -23.59 10.37
CA VAL A 273 -4.89 -22.90 10.37
C VAL A 273 -4.93 -21.83 9.28
N VAL A 274 -3.92 -20.96 9.21
CA VAL A 274 -3.85 -19.93 8.14
C VAL A 274 -3.79 -20.59 6.76
N ASP A 275 -3.08 -21.71 6.61
CA ASP A 275 -2.98 -22.39 5.34
C ASP A 275 -4.32 -22.97 4.86
N ARG A 276 -5.14 -23.50 5.78
CA ARG A 276 -6.51 -23.95 5.48
C ARG A 276 -7.45 -22.78 5.19
N VAL A 277 -7.43 -21.71 6.00
CA VAL A 277 -8.21 -20.49 5.72
C VAL A 277 -7.85 -19.94 4.34
N ARG A 278 -6.55 -19.91 4.01
CA ARG A 278 -6.03 -19.47 2.72
C ARG A 278 -6.58 -20.30 1.56
N GLU A 279 -6.66 -21.61 1.72
CA GLU A 279 -7.23 -22.51 0.70
C GLU A 279 -8.72 -22.23 0.49
N GLU A 280 -9.51 -22.17 1.56
CA GLU A 280 -10.96 -21.91 1.50
C GLU A 280 -11.30 -20.54 0.91
N ARG A 281 -10.41 -19.55 1.08
CA ARG A 281 -10.59 -18.17 0.62
C ARG A 281 -9.83 -17.83 -0.67
N GLY A 282 -9.30 -18.84 -1.37
CA GLY A 282 -8.65 -18.68 -2.67
C GLY A 282 -7.35 -17.86 -2.64
N GLY A 283 -6.69 -17.77 -1.49
CA GLY A 283 -5.40 -17.10 -1.34
C GLY A 283 -4.26 -17.90 -1.97
N LYS A 284 -3.20 -17.20 -2.38
CA LYS A 284 -2.02 -17.80 -3.03
C LYS A 284 -0.81 -17.96 -2.12
N VAL A 285 -0.72 -17.12 -1.08
CA VAL A 285 0.45 -17.02 -0.21
C VAL A 285 0.05 -16.76 1.23
N ILE A 286 0.92 -17.13 2.16
CA ILE A 286 0.89 -16.69 3.56
C ILE A 286 1.92 -15.59 3.71
N ILE A 287 1.59 -14.52 4.43
CA ILE A 287 2.49 -13.39 4.71
C ILE A 287 2.69 -13.29 6.21
N ASN A 288 3.93 -13.13 6.66
CA ASN A 288 4.21 -12.89 8.07
C ASN A 288 5.33 -11.84 8.26
N GLY A 289 5.43 -11.33 9.49
CA GLY A 289 6.46 -10.36 9.89
C GLY A 289 7.70 -10.99 10.54
N GLU A 290 8.14 -12.18 10.11
CA GLU A 290 9.35 -12.79 10.67
C GLU A 290 10.63 -12.09 10.18
N SER A 291 11.50 -11.68 11.12
CA SER A 291 12.85 -11.15 10.85
C SER A 291 13.93 -12.11 11.37
N LEU A 292 14.93 -12.43 10.54
CA LEU A 292 15.91 -13.45 10.88
C LEU A 292 16.80 -13.02 12.05
N GLY A 293 16.83 -13.84 13.11
CA GLY A 293 17.74 -13.64 14.25
C GLY A 293 17.27 -12.64 15.31
N GLN A 294 16.06 -12.07 15.19
CA GLN A 294 15.54 -11.10 16.17
C GLN A 294 15.05 -11.76 17.46
N VAL A 295 14.40 -12.92 17.38
CA VAL A 295 13.93 -13.70 18.55
C VAL A 295 14.17 -15.20 18.37
N ALA A 296 14.08 -15.96 19.46
CA ALA A 296 14.33 -17.40 19.46
C ALA A 296 13.45 -18.20 18.47
N SER A 297 12.23 -17.75 18.16
CA SER A 297 11.34 -18.37 17.17
C SER A 297 11.75 -18.10 15.71
N GLN A 298 12.67 -17.16 15.49
CA GLN A 298 13.05 -16.66 14.16
C GLN A 298 14.51 -17.00 13.83
N THR A 299 15.03 -18.09 14.38
CA THR A 299 16.26 -18.73 13.89
C THR A 299 15.94 -19.59 12.66
N LEU A 300 16.93 -19.87 11.81
CA LEU A 300 16.74 -20.76 10.66
C LEU A 300 16.21 -22.15 11.08
N GLY A 301 16.67 -22.68 12.22
CA GLY A 301 16.20 -23.95 12.76
C GLY A 301 14.72 -23.92 13.14
N SER A 302 14.28 -22.86 13.83
CA SER A 302 12.86 -22.69 14.19
C SER A 302 11.99 -22.41 12.96
N MET A 303 12.44 -21.55 12.05
CA MET A 303 11.69 -21.24 10.82
C MET A 303 11.51 -22.48 9.96
N SER A 304 12.56 -23.30 9.79
CA SER A 304 12.48 -24.57 9.07
C SER A 304 11.50 -25.54 9.73
N ALA A 305 11.61 -25.73 11.05
CA ALA A 305 10.69 -26.59 11.80
C ALA A 305 9.24 -26.09 11.75
N ILE A 306 8.99 -24.78 11.69
CA ILE A 306 7.64 -24.23 11.60
C ILE A 306 7.08 -24.37 10.17
N ASN A 307 7.89 -24.07 9.15
CA ASN A 307 7.45 -24.07 7.75
C ASN A 307 7.13 -25.48 7.23
N GLU A 308 7.69 -26.54 7.81
CA GLU A 308 7.47 -27.92 7.33
C GLU A 308 6.00 -28.34 7.27
N VAL A 309 5.11 -27.69 8.02
CA VAL A 309 3.67 -28.00 8.02
C VAL A 309 2.91 -27.50 6.80
N THR A 310 3.56 -26.75 5.91
CA THR A 310 2.94 -26.20 4.72
C THR A 310 3.92 -26.10 3.55
N ASN A 311 3.42 -26.39 2.36
CA ASN A 311 4.13 -26.16 1.10
C ASN A 311 3.71 -24.84 0.42
N THR A 312 2.76 -24.12 1.00
CA THR A 312 2.32 -22.81 0.50
C THR A 312 3.47 -21.81 0.61
N PRO A 313 3.71 -20.96 -0.41
CA PRO A 313 4.73 -19.94 -0.31
C PRO A 313 4.47 -18.99 0.87
N VAL A 314 5.44 -18.92 1.79
CA VAL A 314 5.43 -18.00 2.94
C VAL A 314 6.32 -16.80 2.64
N ILE A 315 5.69 -15.66 2.36
CA ILE A 315 6.37 -14.40 2.07
C ILE A 315 6.73 -13.72 3.39
N ARG A 316 8.02 -13.37 3.54
CA ARG A 316 8.57 -12.75 4.75
C ARG A 316 9.26 -11.43 4.39
N PRO A 317 8.49 -10.35 4.17
CA PRO A 317 9.03 -9.12 3.58
C PRO A 317 10.18 -8.49 4.39
N VAL A 318 10.21 -8.71 5.69
CA VAL A 318 11.17 -8.12 6.63
C VAL A 318 12.28 -9.09 7.07
N VAL A 319 12.40 -10.26 6.44
CA VAL A 319 13.30 -11.34 6.91
C VAL A 319 14.78 -10.94 6.95
N THR A 320 15.20 -10.03 6.08
CA THR A 320 16.59 -9.53 6.00
C THR A 320 16.74 -8.09 6.50
N MET A 321 15.69 -7.50 7.08
CA MET A 321 15.74 -6.15 7.63
C MET A 321 16.17 -6.20 9.08
N ASP A 322 16.96 -5.21 9.50
CA ASP A 322 17.20 -4.98 10.92
C ASP A 322 15.99 -4.32 11.60
N LYS A 323 16.06 -4.21 12.93
CA LYS A 323 14.93 -3.70 13.71
C LYS A 323 14.64 -2.22 13.45
N ASN A 324 15.67 -1.41 13.20
CA ASN A 324 15.52 0.03 12.99
C ASN A 324 14.87 0.28 11.63
N GLU A 325 15.26 -0.45 10.58
CA GLU A 325 14.62 -0.38 9.27
C GLU A 325 13.10 -0.68 9.36
N ILE A 326 12.72 -1.69 10.15
CA ILE A 326 11.31 -2.04 10.38
C ILE A 326 10.59 -0.91 11.14
N ILE A 327 11.23 -0.33 12.17
CA ILE A 327 10.65 0.78 12.96
C ILE A 327 10.45 2.02 12.10
N GLU A 328 11.43 2.41 11.28
CA GLU A 328 11.31 3.56 10.37
C GLU A 328 10.12 3.41 9.42
N ILE A 329 9.89 2.20 8.90
CA ILE A 329 8.71 1.94 8.07
C ILE A 329 7.44 2.02 8.91
N ALA A 330 7.41 1.42 10.10
CA ALA A 330 6.25 1.44 10.99
C ALA A 330 5.84 2.85 11.42
N GLU A 331 6.81 3.75 11.64
CA GLU A 331 6.56 5.17 11.92
C GLU A 331 5.99 5.88 10.67
N LYS A 332 6.60 5.64 9.51
CA LYS A 332 6.15 6.22 8.23
C LYS A 332 4.72 5.85 7.86
N ILE A 333 4.28 4.63 8.21
CA ILE A 333 2.92 4.13 7.93
C ILE A 333 1.97 4.26 9.13
N ASP A 334 2.40 4.96 10.19
CA ASP A 334 1.60 5.25 11.39
C ASP A 334 1.06 4.00 12.11
N THR A 335 1.87 2.93 12.16
CA THR A 335 1.56 1.69 12.90
C THR A 335 2.40 1.52 14.17
N PHE A 336 3.50 2.27 14.32
CA PHE A 336 4.43 2.11 15.45
C PHE A 336 3.77 2.36 16.81
N ASN A 337 3.12 3.50 17.01
CA ASN A 337 2.53 3.89 18.29
C ASN A 337 1.44 2.92 18.77
N LEU A 338 0.65 2.38 17.85
CA LEU A 338 -0.35 1.35 18.16
C LEU A 338 0.32 0.03 18.55
N SER A 339 1.39 -0.35 17.85
CA SER A 339 2.09 -1.62 18.05
C SER A 339 2.78 -1.73 19.42
N ILE A 340 3.20 -0.61 20.01
CA ILE A 340 3.89 -0.58 21.31
C ILE A 340 2.93 -0.54 22.52
N LEU A 341 1.61 -0.46 22.30
CA LEU A 341 0.65 -0.49 23.38
C LEU A 341 0.76 -1.82 24.17
N PRO A 342 0.70 -1.78 25.52
CA PRO A 342 1.05 -2.89 26.41
C PRO A 342 -0.07 -3.94 26.51
N PHE A 343 -0.56 -4.39 25.36
CA PHE A 343 -1.50 -5.51 25.25
C PHE A 343 -0.76 -6.73 24.73
N GLU A 344 -0.73 -7.78 25.56
CA GLU A 344 -0.12 -9.06 25.23
C GLU A 344 -0.86 -9.74 24.09
N ASP A 345 -0.08 -10.37 23.21
CA ASP A 345 -0.57 -11.10 22.05
C ASP A 345 -0.68 -12.60 22.38
N CYS A 346 -1.46 -13.33 21.60
CA CYS A 346 -1.67 -14.77 21.73
C CYS A 346 -0.35 -15.57 21.85
N CYS A 347 0.69 -15.14 21.12
CA CYS A 347 2.01 -15.78 21.16
C CYS A 347 2.82 -15.52 22.44
N THR A 348 2.56 -14.43 23.17
CA THR A 348 3.34 -14.05 24.35
C THR A 348 2.76 -14.61 25.65
N VAL A 349 1.44 -14.76 25.75
CA VAL A 349 0.77 -15.21 26.98
C VAL A 349 1.22 -16.61 27.42
N PHE A 350 1.54 -17.48 26.46
CA PHE A 350 2.03 -18.85 26.71
C PHE A 350 3.50 -19.05 26.32
N ALA A 351 4.26 -17.96 26.16
CA ALA A 351 5.67 -18.05 25.82
C ALA A 351 6.44 -18.77 26.94
N PRO A 352 7.26 -19.78 26.63
CA PRO A 352 8.08 -20.42 27.64
C PRO A 352 9.23 -19.48 28.07
N PRO A 353 9.75 -19.60 29.31
CA PRO A 353 10.86 -18.78 29.78
C PRO A 353 12.16 -19.04 29.01
N SER A 354 12.35 -20.28 28.54
CA SER A 354 13.52 -20.69 27.75
C SER A 354 13.08 -21.43 26.49
N PRO A 355 12.64 -20.72 25.44
CA PRO A 355 12.26 -21.31 24.17
C PRO A 355 13.45 -21.97 23.48
N LYS A 356 13.21 -23.08 22.79
CA LYS A 356 14.26 -23.75 22.02
C LYS A 356 14.57 -22.99 20.74
N THR A 357 15.82 -22.56 20.59
CA THR A 357 16.32 -21.83 19.41
C THR A 357 16.64 -22.73 18.23
N ASN A 358 16.78 -24.04 18.43
CA ASN A 358 16.99 -25.02 17.36
C ASN A 358 16.12 -26.26 17.64
N PRO A 359 14.80 -26.17 17.44
CA PRO A 359 13.90 -27.31 17.62
C PRO A 359 14.21 -28.39 16.58
N LYS A 360 14.28 -29.64 17.02
CA LYS A 360 14.43 -30.77 16.09
C LYS A 360 13.06 -31.12 15.52
N LEU A 361 12.94 -31.18 14.21
CA LEU A 361 11.69 -31.47 13.51
C LEU A 361 11.07 -32.81 13.97
N GLU A 362 11.89 -33.84 14.17
CA GLU A 362 11.42 -35.16 14.58
C GLU A 362 10.70 -35.10 15.94
N ASN A 363 11.17 -34.25 16.84
CA ASN A 363 10.53 -34.05 18.13
C ASN A 363 9.19 -33.31 17.98
N CYS A 364 9.12 -32.30 17.10
CA CYS A 364 7.87 -31.61 16.82
C CYS A 364 6.79 -32.60 16.35
N ILE A 365 7.12 -33.44 15.37
CA ILE A 365 6.23 -34.47 14.83
C ILE A 365 5.83 -35.47 15.93
N GLN A 366 6.76 -35.91 16.78
CA GLN A 366 6.48 -36.82 17.89
C GLN A 366 5.53 -36.23 18.94
N TYR A 367 5.66 -34.93 19.27
CA TYR A 367 4.77 -34.27 20.22
C TYR A 367 3.37 -34.05 19.63
N GLU A 368 3.30 -33.69 18.34
CA GLU A 368 2.03 -33.49 17.62
C GLU A 368 1.19 -34.77 17.54
N LYS A 369 1.81 -35.95 17.49
CA LYS A 369 1.08 -37.26 17.53
C LYS A 369 0.22 -37.47 18.77
N ARG A 370 0.42 -36.68 19.83
CA ARG A 370 -0.36 -36.77 21.09
C ARG A 370 -1.66 -35.95 21.04
N MET A 371 -1.85 -35.18 19.97
CA MET A 371 -2.88 -34.17 19.80
C MET A 371 -3.75 -34.51 18.59
N ASP A 372 -5.02 -34.13 18.63
CA ASP A 372 -5.92 -34.18 17.48
C ASP A 372 -5.64 -32.97 16.56
N VAL A 373 -4.50 -32.98 15.85
CA VAL A 373 -4.04 -31.83 15.05
C VAL A 373 -5.09 -31.44 14.02
N GLU A 374 -5.55 -32.38 13.19
CA GLU A 374 -6.51 -32.11 12.12
C GLU A 374 -7.87 -31.67 12.66
N GLY A 375 -8.41 -32.34 13.68
CA GLY A 375 -9.70 -31.98 14.23
C GLY A 375 -9.69 -30.61 14.92
N MET A 376 -8.60 -30.26 15.62
CA MET A 376 -8.46 -28.92 16.20
C MET A 376 -8.32 -27.83 15.13
N VAL A 377 -7.55 -28.07 14.07
CA VAL A 377 -7.43 -27.13 12.95
C VAL A 377 -8.80 -26.92 12.30
N ASP A 378 -9.55 -27.99 12.02
CA ASP A 378 -10.89 -27.92 11.46
C ASP A 378 -11.87 -27.13 12.34
N ARG A 379 -11.85 -27.37 13.67
CA ARG A 379 -12.67 -26.60 14.62
C ARG A 379 -12.30 -25.11 14.64
N ALA A 380 -11.00 -24.78 14.64
CA ALA A 380 -10.54 -23.39 14.62
C ALA A 380 -10.94 -22.67 13.33
N VAL A 381 -10.84 -23.34 12.18
CA VAL A 381 -11.23 -22.79 10.86
C VAL A 381 -12.75 -22.58 10.79
N LYS A 382 -13.56 -23.54 11.27
CA LYS A 382 -15.02 -23.38 11.33
C LYS A 382 -15.48 -22.29 12.30
N GLY A 383 -14.67 -21.98 13.30
CA GLY A 383 -14.96 -20.97 14.31
C GLY A 383 -14.51 -19.55 13.96
N ILE A 384 -13.96 -19.31 12.76
CA ILE A 384 -13.47 -17.98 12.39
C ILE A 384 -14.60 -16.94 12.38
N MET A 385 -14.27 -15.72 12.79
CA MET A 385 -15.15 -14.57 12.70
C MET A 385 -14.59 -13.57 11.70
N LEU A 386 -15.42 -13.11 10.78
CA LEU A 386 -15.05 -12.17 9.73
C LEU A 386 -15.52 -10.76 10.10
N THR A 387 -14.69 -9.77 9.85
CA THR A 387 -15.07 -8.35 9.92
C THR A 387 -14.40 -7.62 8.77
N THR A 388 -15.16 -6.91 7.95
CA THR A 388 -14.57 -6.02 6.94
C THR A 388 -14.15 -4.72 7.63
N ILE A 389 -12.87 -4.36 7.50
CA ILE A 389 -12.32 -3.10 7.99
C ILE A 389 -12.15 -2.18 6.79
N THR A 390 -12.91 -1.10 6.74
CA THR A 390 -12.84 -0.08 5.69
C THR A 390 -12.07 1.15 6.18
N GLY A 391 -11.39 1.83 5.26
CA GLY A 391 -10.85 3.17 5.56
C GLY A 391 -11.98 4.19 5.68
N GLU A 392 -11.72 5.33 6.34
CA GLU A 392 -12.72 6.39 6.56
C GLU A 392 -13.35 6.93 5.26
N ASN A 393 -12.66 6.77 4.13
CA ASN A 393 -13.02 7.38 2.83
C ASN A 393 -13.44 6.36 1.75
N TRP A 394 -13.68 5.09 2.11
CA TRP A 394 -13.98 4.02 1.14
C TRP A 394 -15.49 3.82 0.98
N ASP A 395 -15.95 3.75 -0.27
CA ASP A 395 -17.35 3.43 -0.60
C ASP A 395 -17.66 1.97 -0.23
N GLN A 396 -18.77 1.77 0.47
CA GLN A 396 -19.24 0.48 0.98
C GLN A 396 -20.17 -0.25 0.00
N THR A 397 -20.50 0.33 -1.16
CA THR A 397 -21.55 -0.18 -2.05
C THR A 397 -21.09 -1.11 -3.18
N GLU A 398 -19.79 -1.23 -3.49
CA GLU A 398 -19.30 -2.06 -4.62
C GLU A 398 -19.01 -3.54 -4.28
N GLU A 399 -19.15 -4.00 -3.02
CA GLU A 399 -18.92 -5.42 -2.67
C GLU A 399 -20.02 -6.38 -3.20
N GLU A 400 -21.17 -5.87 -3.65
CA GLU A 400 -22.29 -6.70 -4.14
C GLU A 400 -22.16 -7.16 -5.61
N GLU A 401 -21.42 -6.48 -6.48
CA GLU A 401 -21.35 -6.83 -7.92
C GLU A 401 -20.46 -8.05 -8.24
N PHE A 402 -19.66 -8.54 -7.29
CA PHE A 402 -18.78 -9.70 -7.50
C PHE A 402 -19.37 -11.04 -7.02
N ALA A 403 -20.56 -11.03 -6.40
CA ALA A 403 -21.26 -12.26 -6.03
C ALA A 403 -21.89 -12.98 -7.25
N ASP A 404 -22.14 -12.26 -8.34
CA ASP A 404 -22.87 -12.78 -9.50
C ASP A 404 -21.99 -13.38 -10.62
N PHE A 405 -20.66 -13.43 -10.44
CA PHE A 405 -19.73 -13.96 -11.45
C PHE A 405 -18.69 -14.99 -10.94
N LEU A 406 -18.97 -15.68 -9.83
CA LEU A 406 -18.20 -16.87 -9.41
C LEU A 406 -19.02 -18.16 -9.47
#